data_AF-A0A5C7RDF4-F1
#
_entry.id   AF-A0A5C7RDF4-F1
#
_cell.length_a   1.000
_cell.length_b   1.000
_cell.length_c   1.000
_cell.angle_alpha   90.00
_cell.angle_beta   90.00
_cell.angle_gamma   90.00
#
_symmetry.space_group_name_H-M   'P 1'
#
loop_
_entity.id
_entity.type
_entity.pdbx_description
1 polymer ?
#
loop_
_entity_poly.entity_id
_entity_poly.type
_entity_poly.pdbx_seq_one_letter_code
_entity_poly.pdbx_strand_id
1 'polypeptide(L)'
;MKRLLSSSLIKLSKEYFMFTLTNIRLNFIFAISSFFVLNSYVQAEVYEKYDPCADYAAKAVYQFRSQQMLNCGFADARWNEDGAGQHNWCRTVRPKETENETKARAQLLLKCMNPQSSINQNDLTVDGEHLTQEMLVAAGRGATERLQQLIAAGANLAGQQKTIMDYALGSRHLKTLSFLQKAGIPLDIGNSNPLETYIGYGSDPKANASDLKMLEWLLKTGVNPNKVSQVSDGGTPLAVAIKQENLPAIKLLLSAGANPNLDIRGQTCKTNMPLDLAIDKGDEKIIATLRQVGAKTQAQCSGA
;
A
#
# COMPACT_ATOMS: atom_id res chain seq x y z
N MET A 1 -20.15 -75.58 -18.88
CA MET A 1 -19.64 -75.89 -20.24
C MET A 1 -18.80 -74.71 -20.75
N LYS A 2 -18.02 -74.93 -21.81
CA LYS A 2 -17.41 -73.99 -22.80
C LYS A 2 -17.75 -72.47 -22.62
N ARG A 3 -16.76 -71.57 -22.52
CA ARG A 3 -16.02 -70.85 -23.61
C ARG A 3 -16.92 -69.94 -24.47
N LEU A 4 -16.52 -68.79 -25.04
CA LEU A 4 -15.37 -67.84 -24.92
C LEU A 4 -15.66 -66.69 -25.93
N LEU A 5 -15.39 -65.42 -25.60
CA LEU A 5 -15.26 -64.28 -26.56
C LEU A 5 -16.58 -63.91 -27.33
N SER A 6 -16.73 -62.79 -28.07
CA SER A 6 -15.78 -61.73 -28.49
C SER A 6 -16.42 -60.32 -28.63
N SER A 7 -15.56 -59.30 -28.62
CA SER A 7 -15.60 -58.06 -29.45
C SER A 7 -16.82 -57.10 -29.48
N SER A 8 -16.60 -55.90 -28.91
CA SER A 8 -16.89 -54.56 -29.47
C SER A 8 -18.31 -54.12 -29.86
N LEU A 9 -18.77 -53.02 -29.25
CA LEU A 9 -19.06 -51.74 -29.94
C LEU A 9 -19.18 -50.56 -28.94
N ILE A 10 -18.87 -49.35 -29.41
CA ILE A 10 -19.19 -48.02 -28.83
C ILE A 10 -18.71 -47.74 -27.38
N LYS A 11 -17.62 -46.98 -27.25
CA LYS A 11 -17.30 -46.19 -26.03
C LYS A 11 -18.14 -44.91 -26.02
N LEU A 12 -18.52 -44.43 -24.84
CA LEU A 12 -19.07 -43.10 -24.61
C LEU A 12 -18.29 -42.35 -23.51
N SER A 13 -18.42 -41.02 -23.53
CA SER A 13 -17.98 -40.04 -22.53
C SER A 13 -16.54 -40.13 -21.98
N LYS A 14 -15.61 -39.48 -22.69
CA LYS A 14 -14.52 -38.67 -22.10
C LYS A 14 -14.13 -37.55 -23.07
N GLU A 15 -13.30 -36.62 -22.59
CA GLU A 15 -12.71 -35.48 -23.33
C GLU A 15 -13.69 -34.38 -23.79
N TYR A 16 -13.98 -33.44 -22.88
CA TYR A 16 -14.06 -32.03 -23.24
C TYR A 16 -12.65 -31.44 -23.16
N PHE A 17 -12.03 -31.18 -24.30
CA PHE A 17 -10.78 -30.42 -24.40
C PHE A 17 -10.82 -29.55 -25.66
N MET A 18 -10.26 -28.34 -25.53
CA MET A 18 -9.86 -27.38 -26.57
C MET A 18 -10.23 -27.70 -28.04
N PHE A 19 -10.89 -26.77 -28.74
CA PHE A 19 -10.21 -26.02 -29.82
C PHE A 19 -10.96 -24.72 -30.18
N THR A 20 -10.39 -23.94 -31.10
CA THR A 20 -10.69 -22.54 -31.39
C THR A 20 -11.05 -22.31 -32.87
N LEU A 21 -11.34 -21.03 -33.21
CA LEU A 21 -11.24 -20.37 -34.52
C LEU A 21 -12.46 -20.32 -35.49
N THR A 22 -12.68 -19.08 -35.95
CA THR A 22 -13.09 -18.60 -37.29
C THR A 22 -14.49 -18.89 -37.87
N ASN A 23 -15.20 -17.78 -38.09
CA ASN A 23 -15.84 -17.34 -39.35
C ASN A 23 -16.51 -18.37 -40.28
N ILE A 24 -17.80 -18.13 -40.58
CA ILE A 24 -18.30 -17.98 -41.95
C ILE A 24 -19.56 -17.09 -41.96
N ARG A 25 -19.75 -16.28 -43.01
CA ARG A 25 -20.95 -15.45 -43.22
C ARG A 25 -22.02 -16.24 -43.97
N LEU A 26 -23.29 -15.93 -43.75
CA LEU A 26 -24.31 -15.99 -44.80
C LEU A 26 -25.45 -14.99 -44.50
N ASN A 27 -26.01 -14.41 -45.55
CA ASN A 27 -26.96 -13.29 -45.45
C ASN A 27 -28.42 -13.78 -45.47
N PHE A 28 -29.31 -13.05 -44.81
CA PHE A 28 -30.69 -12.87 -45.25
C PHE A 28 -31.00 -11.38 -45.40
N ILE A 29 -31.88 -11.04 -46.33
CA ILE A 29 -32.00 -9.70 -46.93
C ILE A 29 -33.43 -9.15 -46.72
N PHE A 30 -33.51 -7.99 -46.05
CA PHE A 30 -34.51 -6.90 -46.16
C PHE A 30 -36.01 -7.26 -45.98
N ALA A 31 -36.85 -6.47 -45.29
CA ALA A 31 -36.73 -5.20 -44.56
C ALA A 31 -37.94 -5.13 -43.54
N ILE A 32 -38.49 -4.05 -42.98
CA ILE A 32 -38.46 -2.57 -43.17
C ILE A 32 -38.60 -1.90 -41.77
N SER A 33 -38.47 -0.57 -41.72
CA SER A 33 -38.96 0.36 -40.69
C SER A 33 -38.31 0.36 -39.29
N SER A 34 -37.40 1.32 -39.11
CA SER A 34 -37.53 2.38 -38.10
C SER A 34 -37.65 2.02 -36.61
N PHE A 35 -36.51 1.86 -35.93
CA PHE A 35 -36.14 2.72 -34.77
C PHE A 35 -34.67 2.47 -34.34
N PHE A 36 -33.73 3.22 -34.91
CA PHE A 36 -32.32 3.21 -34.46
C PHE A 36 -32.05 4.39 -33.53
N VAL A 37 -32.23 4.18 -32.22
CA VAL A 37 -31.60 5.04 -31.21
C VAL A 37 -30.15 4.58 -31.08
N LEU A 38 -29.27 5.14 -31.93
CA LEU A 38 -27.83 5.01 -31.73
C LEU A 38 -27.47 5.80 -30.46
N ASN A 39 -27.32 5.07 -29.34
CA ASN A 39 -27.04 5.67 -28.04
C ASN A 39 -25.55 6.05 -27.93
N SER A 40 -25.15 7.05 -28.72
CA SER A 40 -23.79 7.58 -28.76
C SER A 40 -23.54 8.43 -27.52
N TYR A 41 -23.22 7.77 -26.41
CA TYR A 41 -22.63 8.40 -25.23
C TYR A 41 -21.24 8.94 -25.57
N VAL A 42 -21.20 10.11 -26.20
CA VAL A 42 -20.03 10.99 -26.15
C VAL A 42 -19.90 11.42 -24.70
N GLN A 43 -19.03 10.74 -23.95
CA GLN A 43 -18.56 11.25 -22.67
C GLN A 43 -17.76 12.50 -22.97
N ALA A 44 -18.40 13.66 -22.88
CA ALA A 44 -17.71 14.93 -22.86
C ALA A 44 -16.87 14.95 -21.58
N GLU A 45 -15.56 14.79 -21.73
CA GLU A 45 -14.61 15.07 -20.66
C GLU A 45 -14.82 16.52 -20.24
N VAL A 46 -15.32 16.71 -19.01
CA VAL A 46 -15.47 18.05 -18.43
C VAL A 46 -14.06 18.54 -18.17
N TYR A 47 -13.54 19.35 -19.11
CA TYR A 47 -12.24 20.00 -18.98
C TYR A 47 -12.31 21.00 -17.83
N GLU A 48 -12.01 20.51 -16.62
CA GLU A 48 -12.10 21.29 -15.40
C GLU A 48 -11.10 22.44 -15.47
N LYS A 49 -11.63 23.66 -15.47
CA LYS A 49 -10.84 24.86 -15.69
C LYS A 49 -10.00 25.14 -14.46
N TYR A 50 -8.70 24.88 -14.59
CA TYR A 50 -7.65 25.20 -13.62
C TYR A 50 -7.89 26.52 -12.84
N ASP A 51 -8.06 26.41 -11.51
CA ASP A 51 -8.21 27.54 -10.58
C ASP A 51 -6.96 27.61 -9.67
N PRO A 52 -5.97 28.47 -9.96
CA PRO A 52 -4.76 28.60 -9.15
C PRO A 52 -5.02 29.10 -7.72
N CYS A 53 -6.21 29.65 -7.43
CA CYS A 53 -6.60 29.97 -6.06
C CYS A 53 -7.09 28.75 -5.29
N ALA A 54 -7.61 27.71 -5.96
CA ALA A 54 -7.92 26.44 -5.33
C ALA A 54 -6.63 25.74 -4.89
N ASP A 55 -5.60 25.72 -5.75
CA ASP A 55 -4.25 25.22 -5.41
C ASP A 55 -3.67 25.97 -4.20
N TYR A 56 -3.68 27.30 -4.23
CA TYR A 56 -3.16 28.11 -3.12
C TYR A 56 -3.89 27.78 -1.81
N ALA A 57 -5.22 27.72 -1.84
CA ALA A 57 -6.04 27.44 -0.65
C ALA A 57 -5.79 26.03 -0.11
N ALA A 58 -5.72 25.02 -0.99
CA ALA A 58 -5.39 23.65 -0.64
C ALA A 58 -3.99 23.57 0.00
N LYS A 59 -2.97 24.16 -0.63
CA LYS A 59 -1.60 24.21 -0.09
C LYS A 59 -1.54 24.94 1.26
N ALA A 60 -2.27 26.04 1.45
CA ALA A 60 -2.37 26.73 2.75
C ALA A 60 -2.92 25.81 3.85
N VAL A 61 -4.03 25.12 3.59
CA VAL A 61 -4.65 24.17 4.54
C VAL A 61 -3.77 22.94 4.79
N TYR A 62 -3.09 22.42 3.78
CA TYR A 62 -2.15 21.29 3.93
C TYR A 62 -0.90 21.68 4.74
N GLN A 63 -0.37 22.90 4.53
CA GLN A 63 0.70 23.47 5.36
C GLN A 63 0.23 23.65 6.82
N PHE A 64 -0.99 24.13 7.05
CA PHE A 64 -1.59 24.26 8.39
C PHE A 64 -1.76 22.91 9.10
N ARG A 65 -2.40 21.93 8.47
CA ARG A 65 -2.55 20.58 9.05
C ARG A 65 -1.19 19.93 9.31
N SER A 66 -0.20 20.14 8.44
CA SER A 66 1.16 19.66 8.64
C SER A 66 1.82 20.29 9.88
N GLN A 67 1.68 21.60 10.13
CA GLN A 67 2.29 22.22 11.30
C GLN A 67 1.65 21.74 12.63
N GLN A 68 0.36 21.39 12.61
CA GLN A 68 -0.31 20.72 13.74
C GLN A 68 0.26 19.31 13.97
N MET A 69 0.30 18.46 12.93
CA MET A 69 0.85 17.10 13.00
C MET A 69 2.32 17.07 13.49
N LEU A 70 3.10 18.06 13.09
CA LEU A 70 4.51 18.23 13.47
C LEU A 70 4.72 18.95 14.81
N ASN A 71 3.64 19.39 15.47
CA ASN A 71 3.65 20.16 16.72
C ASN A 71 4.53 21.43 16.66
N CYS A 72 4.50 22.16 15.54
CA CYS A 72 5.34 23.35 15.34
C CYS A 72 4.88 24.59 16.14
N GLY A 73 3.61 24.62 16.59
CA GLY A 73 3.08 25.66 17.46
C GLY A 73 2.84 27.02 16.78
N PHE A 74 2.66 27.05 15.45
CA PHE A 74 2.36 28.28 14.73
C PHE A 74 0.88 28.66 14.84
N ALA A 75 0.60 29.92 15.16
CA ALA A 75 -0.75 30.42 15.48
C ALA A 75 -1.02 31.85 14.99
N ASP A 76 -0.18 32.41 14.11
CA ASP A 76 -0.47 33.68 13.44
C ASP A 76 -1.57 33.51 12.36
N ALA A 77 -2.15 34.62 11.89
CA ALA A 77 -3.33 34.63 11.03
C ALA A 77 -3.18 33.83 9.70
N ARG A 78 -1.95 33.58 9.22
CA ARG A 78 -1.71 32.76 8.01
C ARG A 78 -1.94 31.25 8.23
N TRP A 79 -2.04 30.81 9.49
CA TRP A 79 -2.17 29.42 9.92
C TRP A 79 -3.62 29.13 10.35
N ASN A 80 -4.47 28.82 9.38
CA ASN A 80 -5.87 28.50 9.60
C ASN A 80 -6.34 27.39 8.63
N GLU A 81 -7.51 26.81 8.93
CA GLU A 81 -8.15 25.77 8.12
C GLU A 81 -9.22 26.31 7.14
N ASP A 82 -9.40 27.63 7.09
CA ASP A 82 -10.42 28.28 6.26
C ASP A 82 -9.99 28.36 4.79
N GLY A 83 -10.07 27.22 4.10
CA GLY A 83 -9.81 27.13 2.66
C GLY A 83 -10.68 28.09 1.82
N ALA A 84 -11.90 28.40 2.26
CA ALA A 84 -12.77 29.34 1.56
C ALA A 84 -12.27 30.79 1.72
N GLY A 85 -11.84 31.19 2.92
CA GLY A 85 -11.17 32.46 3.17
C GLY A 85 -9.85 32.59 2.41
N GLN A 86 -9.01 31.56 2.39
CA GLN A 86 -7.76 31.53 1.62
C GLN A 86 -8.00 31.66 0.10
N HIS A 87 -9.05 31.00 -0.42
CA HIS A 87 -9.45 31.07 -1.82
C HIS A 87 -9.98 32.46 -2.21
N ASN A 88 -10.84 33.03 -1.38
CA ASN A 88 -11.37 34.39 -1.57
C ASN A 88 -10.27 35.46 -1.44
N TRP A 89 -9.33 35.30 -0.51
CA TRP A 89 -8.16 36.18 -0.38
C TRP A 89 -7.25 36.11 -1.61
N CYS A 90 -6.96 34.91 -2.12
CA CYS A 90 -6.15 34.75 -3.33
C CYS A 90 -6.72 35.54 -4.53
N ARG A 91 -8.05 35.62 -4.64
CA ARG A 91 -8.76 36.37 -5.69
C ARG A 91 -8.66 37.91 -5.57
N THR A 92 -8.12 38.46 -4.49
CA THR A 92 -7.91 39.91 -4.30
C THR A 92 -6.45 40.36 -4.42
N VAL A 93 -5.50 39.43 -4.52
CA VAL A 93 -4.05 39.69 -4.63
C VAL A 93 -3.49 39.20 -5.96
N ARG A 94 -2.23 39.51 -6.28
CA ARG A 94 -1.55 39.00 -7.48
C ARG A 94 -0.85 37.66 -7.17
N PRO A 95 -0.49 36.85 -8.19
CA PRO A 95 0.13 35.53 -7.97
C PRO A 95 1.48 35.53 -7.24
N LYS A 96 2.19 36.66 -7.17
CA LYS A 96 3.48 36.71 -6.46
C LYS A 96 3.28 36.77 -4.94
N GLU A 97 2.20 37.39 -4.50
CA GLU A 97 1.79 37.50 -3.11
C GLU A 97 1.34 36.13 -2.56
N THR A 98 0.62 35.33 -3.36
CA THR A 98 0.24 33.94 -3.00
C THR A 98 1.45 32.99 -2.97
N GLU A 99 2.39 33.13 -3.91
CA GLU A 99 3.67 32.43 -3.91
C GLU A 99 4.51 32.79 -2.66
N ASN A 100 4.61 34.09 -2.34
CA ASN A 100 5.34 34.58 -1.17
C ASN A 100 4.76 34.06 0.15
N GLU A 101 3.43 34.02 0.32
CA GLU A 101 2.81 33.44 1.52
C GLU A 101 3.02 31.92 1.61
N THR A 102 2.89 31.21 0.49
CA THR A 102 3.17 29.77 0.41
C THR A 102 4.64 29.48 0.79
N LYS A 103 5.56 30.31 0.31
CA LYS A 103 7.00 30.25 0.63
C LYS A 103 7.29 30.57 2.10
N ALA A 104 6.64 31.58 2.68
CA ALA A 104 6.81 31.93 4.09
C ALA A 104 6.37 30.80 5.03
N ARG A 105 5.21 30.18 4.75
CA ARG A 105 4.74 28.98 5.46
C ARG A 105 5.71 27.80 5.27
N ALA A 106 6.20 27.57 4.05
CA ALA A 106 7.18 26.51 3.76
C ALA A 106 8.51 26.67 4.51
N GLN A 107 9.03 27.91 4.59
CA GLN A 107 10.27 28.21 5.32
C GLN A 107 10.12 27.99 6.83
N LEU A 108 8.98 28.36 7.40
CA LEU A 108 8.66 28.09 8.82
C LEU A 108 8.52 26.58 9.08
N LEU A 109 7.83 25.84 8.19
CA LEU A 109 7.70 24.38 8.26
C LEU A 109 9.04 23.64 8.17
N LEU A 110 9.93 24.01 7.24
CA LEU A 110 11.28 23.43 7.21
C LEU A 110 12.08 23.78 8.46
N LYS A 111 12.00 25.01 8.98
CA LYS A 111 12.67 25.39 10.23
C LYS A 111 12.19 24.55 11.43
N CYS A 112 10.94 24.08 11.41
CA CYS A 112 10.39 23.14 12.40
C CYS A 112 10.87 21.69 12.18
N MET A 113 10.86 21.20 10.93
CA MET A 113 11.18 19.80 10.60
C MET A 113 12.69 19.50 10.58
N ASN A 114 13.46 20.36 9.92
CA ASN A 114 14.87 20.17 9.58
C ASN A 114 15.53 21.54 9.32
N PRO A 115 16.05 22.21 10.38
CA PRO A 115 16.62 23.56 10.29
C PRO A 115 17.81 23.74 9.34
N GLN A 116 18.38 22.65 8.83
CA GLN A 116 19.54 22.67 7.92
C GLN A 116 19.13 22.57 6.43
N SER A 117 17.86 22.24 6.14
CA SER A 117 17.37 22.12 4.77
C SER A 117 16.80 23.45 4.25
N SER A 118 16.86 23.63 2.93
CA SER A 118 16.27 24.76 2.22
C SER A 118 15.07 24.32 1.37
N ILE A 119 14.10 25.22 1.16
CA ILE A 119 12.94 24.92 0.31
C ILE A 119 13.36 24.99 -1.16
N ASN A 120 13.12 23.91 -1.90
CA ASN A 120 13.24 23.91 -3.35
C ASN A 120 12.23 24.90 -3.94
N GLN A 121 12.70 25.94 -4.62
CA GLN A 121 11.83 27.01 -5.12
C GLN A 121 10.84 26.50 -6.16
N ASN A 122 11.19 25.45 -6.91
CA ASN A 122 10.36 24.89 -7.96
C ASN A 122 9.08 24.22 -7.42
N ASP A 123 9.10 23.72 -6.18
CA ASP A 123 7.93 23.11 -5.53
C ASP A 123 6.85 24.15 -5.16
N LEU A 124 7.21 25.44 -5.09
CA LEU A 124 6.28 26.51 -4.69
C LEU A 124 5.19 26.73 -5.75
N THR A 125 5.50 26.49 -7.02
CA THR A 125 4.61 26.66 -8.18
C THR A 125 3.91 25.37 -8.64
N VAL A 126 4.20 24.22 -8.01
CA VAL A 126 3.48 22.95 -8.25
C VAL A 126 2.24 22.90 -7.37
N ASP A 127 1.13 22.35 -7.86
CA ASP A 127 -0.12 22.18 -7.09
C ASP A 127 0.02 21.18 -5.92
N GLY A 128 -0.98 21.16 -5.04
CA GLY A 128 -0.98 20.30 -3.86
C GLY A 128 -1.04 18.80 -4.16
N GLU A 129 -1.59 18.38 -5.31
CA GLU A 129 -1.76 16.95 -5.64
C GLU A 129 -0.46 16.36 -6.20
N HIS A 130 0.18 16.99 -7.18
CA HIS A 130 1.47 16.53 -7.69
C HIS A 130 2.56 16.56 -6.60
N LEU A 131 2.55 17.56 -5.71
CA LEU A 131 3.40 17.56 -4.51
C LEU A 131 3.11 16.36 -3.59
N THR A 132 1.85 15.92 -3.51
CA THR A 132 1.43 14.75 -2.72
C THR A 132 1.89 13.43 -3.35
N GLN A 133 1.85 13.30 -4.68
CA GLN A 133 2.37 12.11 -5.36
C GLN A 133 3.91 12.02 -5.24
N GLU A 134 4.62 13.13 -5.45
CA GLU A 134 6.07 13.20 -5.22
C GLU A 134 6.44 12.93 -3.75
N MET A 135 5.59 13.32 -2.79
CA MET A 135 5.78 13.06 -1.36
C MET A 135 5.78 11.55 -1.07
N LEU A 136 4.87 10.78 -1.71
CA LEU A 136 4.84 9.32 -1.63
C LEU A 136 6.08 8.70 -2.27
N VAL A 137 6.48 9.17 -3.46
CA VAL A 137 7.72 8.70 -4.14
C VAL A 137 8.97 8.98 -3.30
N ALA A 138 9.05 10.15 -2.65
CA ALA A 138 10.14 10.50 -1.74
C ALA A 138 10.17 9.61 -0.49
N ALA A 139 9.00 9.27 0.07
CA ALA A 139 8.91 8.31 1.18
C ALA A 139 9.33 6.91 0.76
N GLY A 140 8.88 6.42 -0.41
CA GLY A 140 9.25 5.10 -0.97
C GLY A 140 10.74 4.97 -1.33
N ARG A 141 11.39 6.08 -1.72
CA ARG A 141 12.85 6.16 -1.89
C ARG A 141 13.62 6.44 -0.60
N GLY A 142 12.92 6.57 0.53
CA GLY A 142 13.50 6.90 1.83
C GLY A 142 14.19 8.26 1.90
N ALA A 143 13.93 9.16 0.95
CA ALA A 143 14.57 10.45 0.80
C ALA A 143 14.00 11.47 1.79
N THR A 144 14.29 11.30 3.09
CA THR A 144 13.64 12.03 4.19
C THR A 144 13.67 13.55 4.03
N GLU A 145 14.74 14.11 3.47
CA GLU A 145 14.84 15.56 3.25
C GLU A 145 13.97 16.05 2.08
N ARG A 146 13.94 15.31 0.95
CA ARG A 146 13.02 15.59 -0.17
C ARG A 146 11.57 15.53 0.30
N LEU A 147 11.25 14.53 1.13
CA LEU A 147 9.96 14.38 1.79
C LEU A 147 9.60 15.62 2.64
N GLN A 148 10.52 16.10 3.48
CA GLN A 148 10.33 17.29 4.31
C GLN A 148 10.13 18.57 3.46
N GLN A 149 10.84 18.72 2.35
CA GLN A 149 10.65 19.83 1.41
C GLN A 149 9.25 19.81 0.78
N LEU A 150 8.75 18.64 0.40
CA LEU A 150 7.42 18.48 -0.22
C LEU A 150 6.29 18.75 0.76
N ILE A 151 6.38 18.25 2.00
CA ILE A 151 5.45 18.59 3.08
C ILE A 151 5.45 20.10 3.33
N ALA A 152 6.62 20.73 3.39
CA ALA A 152 6.74 22.17 3.56
C ALA A 152 6.16 22.97 2.38
N ALA A 153 6.36 22.52 1.15
CA ALA A 153 5.82 23.15 -0.05
C ALA A 153 4.28 23.11 -0.12
N GLY A 154 3.66 22.11 0.53
CA GLY A 154 2.20 21.97 0.61
C GLY A 154 1.65 20.62 0.14
N ALA A 155 2.41 19.53 0.24
CA ALA A 155 1.88 18.17 0.07
C ALA A 155 0.88 17.80 1.20
N ASN A 156 -0.17 17.04 0.86
CA ASN A 156 -1.22 16.64 1.78
C ASN A 156 -0.82 15.42 2.64
N LEU A 157 0.05 15.66 3.63
CA LEU A 157 0.47 14.64 4.60
C LEU A 157 -0.71 14.04 5.36
N ALA A 158 -1.68 14.87 5.74
CA ALA A 158 -2.83 14.46 6.56
C ALA A 158 -3.77 13.49 5.84
N GLY A 159 -3.97 13.65 4.53
CA GLY A 159 -4.83 12.78 3.72
C GLY A 159 -4.20 11.45 3.28
N GLN A 160 -2.87 11.28 3.43
CA GLN A 160 -2.13 10.14 2.88
C GLN A 160 -1.40 9.29 3.93
N GLN A 161 -1.79 9.40 5.20
CA GLN A 161 -1.08 8.78 6.34
C GLN A 161 -0.81 7.27 6.19
N LYS A 162 -1.76 6.48 5.67
CA LYS A 162 -1.52 5.05 5.41
C LYS A 162 -0.53 4.86 4.27
N THR A 163 -0.83 5.43 3.10
CA THR A 163 -0.06 5.29 1.86
C THR A 163 1.40 5.68 2.06
N ILE A 164 1.66 6.78 2.76
CA ILE A 164 3.04 7.24 3.02
C ILE A 164 3.79 6.32 3.99
N MET A 165 3.10 5.72 4.97
CA MET A 165 3.72 4.77 5.90
C MET A 165 4.01 3.44 5.19
N ASP A 166 3.08 2.92 4.37
CA ASP A 166 3.27 1.72 3.54
C ASP A 166 4.50 1.88 2.63
N TYR A 167 4.62 3.02 1.93
CA TYR A 167 5.78 3.35 1.09
C TYR A 167 7.07 3.48 1.92
N ALA A 168 7.03 4.13 3.08
CA ALA A 168 8.19 4.28 3.95
C ALA A 168 8.68 2.94 4.54
N LEU A 169 7.78 1.99 4.83
CA LEU A 169 8.12 0.62 5.21
C LEU A 169 8.87 -0.07 4.06
N GLY A 170 8.35 0.01 2.84
CA GLY A 170 9.02 -0.51 1.63
C GLY A 170 10.43 0.06 1.42
N SER A 171 10.63 1.35 1.75
CA SER A 171 11.91 2.06 1.56
C SER A 171 13.08 1.51 2.38
N ARG A 172 12.81 0.89 3.53
CA ARG A 172 13.82 0.41 4.51
C ARG A 172 14.68 1.50 5.17
N HIS A 173 14.32 2.78 5.00
CA HIS A 173 15.05 3.90 5.59
C HIS A 173 14.46 4.33 6.94
N LEU A 174 15.07 3.86 8.04
CA LEU A 174 14.62 4.15 9.42
C LEU A 174 14.45 5.65 9.71
N LYS A 175 15.31 6.52 9.17
CA LYS A 175 15.21 7.99 9.30
C LYS A 175 13.85 8.53 8.83
N THR A 176 13.29 7.94 7.77
CA THR A 176 11.98 8.32 7.21
C THR A 176 10.84 7.81 8.08
N LEU A 177 10.89 6.54 8.53
CA LEU A 177 9.91 5.98 9.46
C LEU A 177 9.84 6.77 10.77
N SER A 178 11.00 7.05 11.40
CA SER A 178 11.06 7.83 12.64
C SER A 178 10.60 9.29 12.45
N PHE A 179 10.78 9.88 11.26
CA PHE A 179 10.23 11.19 10.95
C PHE A 179 8.69 11.18 10.84
N LEU A 180 8.11 10.19 10.17
CA LEU A 180 6.65 10.04 10.07
C LEU A 180 6.01 9.79 11.45
N GLN A 181 6.63 8.95 12.28
CA GLN A 181 6.22 8.75 13.67
C GLN A 181 6.31 10.03 14.50
N LYS A 182 7.35 10.86 14.32
CA LYS A 182 7.45 12.18 14.97
C LYS A 182 6.34 13.14 14.50
N ALA A 183 5.86 13.00 13.26
CA ALA A 183 4.71 13.72 12.73
C ALA A 183 3.34 13.12 13.18
N GLY A 184 3.34 12.29 14.22
CA GLY A 184 2.12 11.68 14.78
C GLY A 184 1.51 10.55 13.96
N ILE A 185 2.17 10.10 12.89
CA ILE A 185 1.66 9.04 12.01
C ILE A 185 2.04 7.67 12.62
N PRO A 186 1.09 6.85 13.11
CA PRO A 186 1.41 5.56 13.69
C PRO A 186 1.86 4.56 12.62
N LEU A 187 2.60 3.53 13.03
CA LEU A 187 3.00 2.45 12.10
C LEU A 187 1.78 1.64 11.65
N ASP A 188 0.94 1.20 12.58
CA ASP A 188 -0.18 0.30 12.32
C ASP A 188 -1.46 1.05 11.95
N ILE A 189 -1.60 1.42 10.67
CA ILE A 189 -2.77 2.17 10.17
C ILE A 189 -3.78 1.26 9.48
N GLY A 190 -5.00 1.24 10.01
CA GLY A 190 -6.14 0.57 9.40
C GLY A 190 -6.02 -0.95 9.40
N ASN A 191 -6.32 -1.56 8.25
CA ASN A 191 -6.53 -3.00 8.09
C ASN A 191 -5.28 -3.79 7.63
N SER A 192 -4.14 -3.14 7.40
CA SER A 192 -2.86 -3.80 7.13
C SER A 192 -2.13 -4.20 8.41
N ASN A 193 -1.02 -4.95 8.31
CA ASN A 193 -0.06 -5.15 9.39
C ASN A 193 1.34 -4.73 8.92
N PRO A 194 2.01 -3.75 9.56
CA PRO A 194 3.34 -3.27 9.15
C PRO A 194 4.41 -4.34 8.97
N LEU A 195 4.35 -5.44 9.73
CA LEU A 195 5.26 -6.57 9.58
C LEU A 195 5.01 -7.33 8.27
N GLU A 196 3.75 -7.61 7.98
CA GLU A 196 3.32 -8.25 6.72
C GLU A 196 3.62 -7.35 5.53
N THR A 197 3.32 -6.05 5.63
CA THR A 197 3.53 -5.05 4.59
C THR A 197 5.02 -4.85 4.31
N TYR A 198 5.87 -4.77 5.35
CA TYR A 198 7.33 -4.71 5.21
C TYR A 198 7.92 -5.94 4.51
N ILE A 199 7.45 -7.13 4.89
CA ILE A 199 7.85 -8.42 4.31
C ILE A 199 7.38 -8.51 2.85
N GLY A 200 6.11 -8.14 2.58
CA GLY A 200 5.50 -8.11 1.24
C GLY A 200 6.20 -7.19 0.25
N TYR A 201 6.54 -5.96 0.66
CA TYR A 201 7.28 -5.01 -0.19
C TYR A 201 8.75 -5.41 -0.45
N GLY A 202 9.30 -6.39 0.27
CA GLY A 202 10.63 -6.88 -0.07
C GLY A 202 11.10 -8.11 0.72
N SER A 203 11.26 -9.19 -0.03
CA SER A 203 12.33 -10.13 0.21
C SER A 203 13.02 -10.45 -1.12
N ASP A 204 14.25 -9.98 -1.29
CA ASP A 204 15.25 -10.92 -1.82
C ASP A 204 15.23 -12.11 -0.83
N PRO A 205 15.07 -13.37 -1.28
CA PRO A 205 15.14 -14.53 -0.37
C PRO A 205 16.46 -14.58 0.42
N LYS A 206 17.50 -13.84 0.00
CA LYS A 206 18.70 -13.53 0.77
C LYS A 206 18.52 -12.25 1.60
N ALA A 207 17.54 -12.23 2.49
CA ALA A 207 17.29 -11.12 3.41
C ALA A 207 18.60 -10.70 4.12
N ASN A 208 19.02 -9.45 3.90
CA ASN A 208 20.35 -8.98 4.29
C ASN A 208 20.36 -8.44 5.74
N ALA A 209 21.55 -8.20 6.29
CA ALA A 209 21.72 -7.77 7.67
C ALA A 209 21.10 -6.39 8.02
N SER A 210 20.72 -5.59 7.02
CA SER A 210 19.92 -4.36 7.21
C SER A 210 18.42 -4.68 7.30
N ASP A 211 17.94 -5.63 6.48
CA ASP A 211 16.52 -6.04 6.47
C ASP A 211 16.11 -6.62 7.82
N LEU A 212 16.92 -7.53 8.36
CA LEU A 212 16.67 -8.17 9.64
C LEU A 212 16.67 -7.17 10.80
N LYS A 213 17.55 -6.16 10.76
CA LYS A 213 17.57 -5.07 11.75
C LYS A 213 16.30 -4.21 11.71
N MET A 214 15.72 -4.00 10.53
CA MET A 214 14.44 -3.28 10.44
C MET A 214 13.27 -4.14 10.89
N LEU A 215 13.22 -5.43 10.54
CA LEU A 215 12.19 -6.33 11.03
C LEU A 215 12.25 -6.47 12.57
N GLU A 216 13.45 -6.61 13.14
CA GLU A 216 13.67 -6.53 14.59
C GLU A 216 13.18 -5.21 15.20
N TRP A 217 13.40 -4.07 14.53
CA TRP A 217 12.93 -2.77 15.01
C TRP A 217 11.40 -2.67 14.99
N LEU A 218 10.75 -3.13 13.91
CA LEU A 218 9.28 -3.18 13.82
C LEU A 218 8.65 -4.09 14.89
N LEU A 219 9.30 -5.20 15.24
CA LEU A 219 8.87 -6.06 16.34
C LEU A 219 9.06 -5.37 17.70
N LYS A 220 10.15 -4.61 17.87
CA LYS A 220 10.43 -3.82 19.09
C LYS A 220 9.52 -2.59 19.26
N THR A 221 8.83 -2.12 18.22
CA THR A 221 7.79 -1.06 18.35
C THR A 221 6.41 -1.59 18.78
N GLY A 222 6.27 -2.89 19.04
CA GLY A 222 5.04 -3.49 19.57
C GLY A 222 3.97 -3.80 18.52
N VAL A 223 4.33 -3.82 17.23
CA VAL A 223 3.41 -4.26 16.17
C VAL A 223 3.04 -5.73 16.40
N ASN A 224 1.75 -6.04 16.46
CA ASN A 224 1.24 -7.37 16.74
C ASN A 224 1.63 -8.37 15.62
N PRO A 225 2.46 -9.40 15.89
CA PRO A 225 2.90 -10.36 14.87
C PRO A 225 1.78 -11.34 14.43
N ASN A 226 0.62 -11.28 15.08
CA ASN A 226 -0.56 -12.10 14.79
C ASN A 226 -1.72 -11.31 14.16
N LYS A 227 -1.60 -9.97 13.99
CA LYS A 227 -2.63 -9.18 13.29
C LYS A 227 -2.66 -9.60 11.81
N VAL A 228 -3.84 -9.96 11.31
CA VAL A 228 -4.08 -10.32 9.91
C VAL A 228 -4.19 -9.06 9.06
N SER A 229 -3.40 -8.98 7.99
CA SER A 229 -3.53 -7.95 6.96
C SER A 229 -4.72 -8.27 6.05
N GLN A 230 -5.73 -7.41 5.99
CA GLN A 230 -6.99 -7.62 5.23
C GLN A 230 -6.93 -7.03 3.81
N VAL A 231 -5.74 -6.96 3.22
CA VAL A 231 -5.51 -6.57 1.82
C VAL A 231 -5.69 -7.78 0.89
N SER A 232 -5.70 -7.58 -0.43
CA SER A 232 -5.62 -8.71 -1.38
C SER A 232 -4.38 -9.55 -1.08
N ASP A 233 -4.54 -10.87 -1.03
CA ASP A 233 -3.48 -11.87 -0.81
C ASP A 233 -2.73 -11.79 0.53
N GLY A 234 -3.11 -10.84 1.39
CA GLY A 234 -2.60 -10.62 2.73
C GLY A 234 -2.92 -11.75 3.71
N GLY A 235 -2.35 -11.67 4.90
CA GLY A 235 -2.57 -12.66 5.95
C GLY A 235 -1.83 -12.34 7.24
N THR A 236 -1.50 -13.36 8.02
CA THR A 236 -0.53 -13.22 9.12
C THR A 236 0.89 -12.99 8.56
N PRO A 237 1.73 -12.16 9.20
CA PRO A 237 3.13 -11.95 8.80
C PRO A 237 3.91 -13.27 8.64
N LEU A 238 3.64 -14.26 9.49
CA LEU A 238 4.28 -15.57 9.43
C LEU A 238 3.90 -16.34 8.15
N ALA A 239 2.63 -16.33 7.74
CA ALA A 239 2.20 -16.97 6.50
C ALA A 239 2.84 -16.32 5.26
N VAL A 240 3.00 -14.99 5.26
CA VAL A 240 3.66 -14.27 4.14
C VAL A 240 5.16 -14.55 4.10
N ALA A 241 5.84 -14.58 5.25
CA ALA A 241 7.25 -14.98 5.33
C ALA A 241 7.50 -16.42 4.84
N ILE A 242 6.55 -17.34 5.04
CA ILE A 242 6.59 -18.72 4.51
C ILE A 242 6.31 -18.76 3.00
N LYS A 243 5.32 -18.00 2.49
CA LYS A 243 5.09 -17.84 1.03
C LYS A 243 6.35 -17.37 0.29
N GLN A 244 7.19 -16.57 0.95
CA GLN A 244 8.45 -16.03 0.43
C GLN A 244 9.71 -16.87 0.77
N GLU A 245 9.57 -17.99 1.48
CA GLU A 245 10.70 -18.84 1.93
C GLU A 245 11.77 -18.10 2.78
N ASN A 246 11.37 -17.00 3.44
CA ASN A 246 12.26 -16.13 4.20
C ASN A 246 12.52 -16.68 5.61
N LEU A 247 13.30 -17.75 5.71
CA LEU A 247 13.67 -18.42 6.96
C LEU A 247 14.21 -17.47 8.06
N PRO A 248 15.03 -16.43 7.77
CA PRO A 248 15.40 -15.42 8.76
C PRO A 248 14.20 -14.65 9.34
N ALA A 249 13.28 -14.17 8.50
CA ALA A 249 12.08 -13.47 8.96
C ALA A 249 11.15 -14.39 9.77
N ILE A 250 10.98 -15.65 9.34
CA ILE A 250 10.21 -16.68 10.07
C ILE A 250 10.76 -16.84 11.49
N LYS A 251 12.08 -16.98 11.66
CA LYS A 251 12.69 -17.12 12.99
C LYS A 251 12.50 -15.88 13.86
N LEU A 252 12.63 -14.68 13.30
CA LEU A 252 12.40 -13.43 14.04
C LEU A 252 10.93 -13.31 14.48
N LEU A 253 9.98 -13.54 13.59
CA LEU A 253 8.54 -13.51 13.89
C LEU A 253 8.16 -14.51 14.99
N LEU A 254 8.63 -15.76 14.90
CA LEU A 254 8.39 -16.79 15.93
C LEU A 254 9.01 -16.38 17.28
N SER A 255 10.24 -15.85 17.28
CA SER A 255 10.89 -15.38 18.52
C SER A 255 10.18 -14.20 19.19
N ALA A 256 9.39 -13.44 18.43
CA ALA A 256 8.57 -12.32 18.90
C ALA A 256 7.10 -12.70 19.19
N GLY A 257 6.75 -14.00 19.17
CA GLY A 257 5.40 -14.47 19.54
C GLY A 257 4.40 -14.56 18.39
N ALA A 258 4.85 -14.66 17.13
CA ALA A 258 3.99 -15.14 16.06
C ALA A 258 3.55 -16.59 16.35
N ASN A 259 2.24 -16.83 16.37
CA ASN A 259 1.65 -18.13 16.69
C ASN A 259 1.72 -19.05 15.45
N PRO A 260 2.46 -20.18 15.51
CA PRO A 260 2.62 -21.09 14.38
C PRO A 260 1.37 -21.93 14.05
N ASN A 261 0.28 -21.76 14.80
CA ASN A 261 -1.01 -22.43 14.63
C ASN A 261 -2.16 -21.45 14.32
N LEU A 262 -1.83 -20.30 13.69
CA LEU A 262 -2.78 -19.43 13.01
C LEU A 262 -2.60 -19.56 11.49
N ASP A 263 -3.67 -19.94 10.79
CA ASP A 263 -3.71 -19.93 9.34
C ASP A 263 -3.61 -18.51 8.74
N ILE A 264 -3.62 -18.41 7.42
CA ILE A 264 -3.50 -17.12 6.72
C ILE A 264 -4.57 -16.10 7.15
N ARG A 265 -5.75 -16.54 7.61
CA ARG A 265 -6.86 -15.69 8.08
C ARG A 265 -6.85 -15.46 9.58
N GLY A 266 -5.79 -15.86 10.28
CA GLY A 266 -5.69 -15.73 11.74
C GLY A 266 -6.58 -16.72 12.50
N GLN A 267 -6.94 -17.85 11.88
CA GLN A 267 -7.83 -18.86 12.47
C GLN A 267 -7.08 -20.16 12.74
N THR A 268 -7.47 -20.89 13.78
CA THR A 268 -6.84 -22.16 14.17
C THR A 268 -7.66 -23.35 13.65
N CYS A 269 -6.98 -24.32 13.03
CA CYS A 269 -7.53 -25.52 12.39
C CYS A 269 -8.58 -25.28 11.26
N LYS A 270 -8.65 -24.09 10.63
CA LYS A 270 -9.67 -23.77 9.61
C LYS A 270 -9.21 -23.97 8.17
N THR A 271 -8.05 -23.42 7.80
CA THR A 271 -7.41 -23.61 6.48
C THR A 271 -5.94 -24.00 6.66
N ASN A 272 -5.15 -24.09 5.56
CA ASN A 272 -3.73 -24.43 5.62
C ASN A 272 -2.99 -23.52 6.62
N MET A 273 -2.46 -24.14 7.67
CA MET A 273 -1.69 -23.50 8.72
C MET A 273 -0.21 -23.37 8.30
N PRO A 274 0.62 -22.60 9.04
CA PRO A 274 2.03 -22.38 8.70
C PRO A 274 2.83 -23.63 8.35
N LEU A 275 2.59 -24.76 9.02
CA LEU A 275 3.28 -26.03 8.70
C LEU A 275 2.80 -26.66 7.39
N ASP A 276 1.50 -26.55 7.05
CA ASP A 276 0.97 -27.02 5.76
C ASP A 276 1.62 -26.23 4.62
N LEU A 277 1.62 -24.89 4.73
CA LEU A 277 2.24 -23.98 3.75
C LEU A 277 3.75 -24.24 3.56
N ALA A 278 4.45 -24.69 4.60
CA ALA A 278 5.85 -25.07 4.53
C ALA A 278 6.07 -26.45 3.87
N ILE A 279 5.15 -27.40 4.09
CA ILE A 279 5.16 -28.71 3.44
C ILE A 279 4.85 -28.56 1.94
N ASP A 280 3.86 -27.74 1.58
CA ASP A 280 3.50 -27.40 0.20
C ASP A 280 4.68 -26.76 -0.57
N LYS A 281 5.61 -26.11 0.14
CA LYS A 281 6.84 -25.50 -0.40
C LYS A 281 8.05 -26.44 -0.46
N GLY A 282 8.13 -27.43 0.43
CA GLY A 282 9.24 -28.39 0.49
C GLY A 282 10.56 -27.89 1.10
N ASP A 283 10.62 -26.70 1.72
CA ASP A 283 11.83 -26.29 2.47
C ASP A 283 11.87 -26.97 3.85
N GLU A 284 12.59 -28.09 3.91
CA GLU A 284 12.87 -28.84 5.14
C GLU A 284 13.42 -27.98 6.29
N LYS A 285 14.11 -26.86 6.04
CA LYS A 285 14.60 -25.97 7.10
C LYS A 285 13.45 -25.17 7.72
N ILE A 286 12.47 -24.74 6.93
CA ILE A 286 11.26 -24.08 7.43
C ILE A 286 10.36 -25.10 8.12
N ILE A 287 10.16 -26.28 7.52
CA ILE A 287 9.39 -27.40 8.11
C ILE A 287 9.97 -27.79 9.48
N ALA A 288 11.29 -27.97 9.59
CA ALA A 288 11.95 -28.27 10.85
C ALA A 288 11.86 -27.14 11.87
N THR A 289 12.03 -25.88 11.45
CA THR A 289 11.91 -24.70 12.33
C THR A 289 10.49 -24.58 12.91
N LEU A 290 9.46 -24.83 12.09
CA LEU A 290 8.06 -24.81 12.53
C LEU A 290 7.72 -25.98 13.46
N ARG A 291 8.19 -27.20 13.16
CA ARG A 291 8.03 -28.35 14.07
C ARG A 291 8.69 -28.11 15.43
N GLN A 292 9.85 -27.46 15.48
CA GLN A 292 10.54 -27.12 16.73
C GLN A 292 9.73 -26.18 17.66
N VAL A 293 8.86 -25.33 17.11
CA VAL A 293 7.98 -24.42 17.89
C VAL A 293 6.56 -24.97 18.08
N GLY A 294 6.32 -26.26 17.82
CA GLY A 294 5.01 -26.88 18.01
C GLY A 294 3.96 -26.47 16.99
N ALA A 295 4.37 -26.12 15.76
CA ALA A 295 3.44 -26.00 14.64
C ALA A 295 2.78 -27.35 14.32
N LYS A 296 1.49 -27.33 14.00
CA LYS A 296 0.72 -28.48 13.52
C LYS A 296 0.29 -28.28 12.07
N THR A 297 0.03 -29.37 11.36
CA THR A 297 -0.79 -29.34 10.14
C THR A 297 -2.26 -29.12 10.49
N GLN A 298 -3.06 -28.63 9.53
CA GLN A 298 -4.51 -28.50 9.69
C GLN A 298 -5.16 -29.83 10.13
N ALA A 299 -4.71 -30.96 9.56
CA ALA A 299 -5.17 -32.30 9.96
C ALA A 299 -4.81 -32.65 11.43
N GLN A 300 -3.55 -32.43 11.86
CA GLN A 300 -3.10 -32.63 13.25
C GLN A 300 -3.78 -31.67 14.26
N CYS A 301 -4.33 -30.57 13.76
CA CYS A 301 -5.05 -29.57 14.54
C CYS A 301 -6.52 -29.99 14.72
N SER A 302 -7.16 -30.48 13.66
CA SER A 302 -8.58 -30.85 13.62
C SER A 302 -8.93 -32.18 14.32
N GLY A 303 -7.95 -32.98 14.73
CA GLY A 303 -8.17 -34.22 15.48
C GLY A 303 -8.41 -35.45 14.60
N ALA A 304 -7.61 -35.60 13.53
CA ALA A 304 -7.46 -36.85 12.77
C ALA A 304 -6.44 -37.80 13.43
#